data_AF-A0A956K894-F1
#
_entry.id   AF-A0A956K894-F1
#
_cell.length_a   1.000
_cell.length_b   1.000
_cell.length_c   1.000
_cell.angle_alpha   90.00
_cell.angle_beta   90.00
_cell.angle_gamma   90.00
#
_symmetry.space_group_name_H-M   'P 1'
#
loop_
_entity.id
_entity.type
_entity.pdbx_description
1 polymer ?
#
loop_
_entity_poly.entity_id
_entity_poly.type
_entity_poly.pdbx_seq_one_letter_code
_entity_poly.pdbx_strand_id
1 'polypeptide(L)'
;MRLPCSAPAVLSLSLLLLGCAPCKKVHASHDAFLRDTAPLTQPLNLNSIPDLRGTHLSLSIPYEVLDAVVARELKKVPTAKVPLPQVSGVSLGTLTLAVDSVRARPAPKGQLGFRVIVGLRQGKKTVLQVNVDARVQPHLDPQAGELVVALSGKDVVALEPSLDANGRKQLGEWIWSQLPPAARMVVDKGAVSKIAGDVAAQLMRQAAETLRRELLDDLGELVRYELDLPEALPLSAISLQAGERHLDLDLQTLLKVAVPLPAPPATGDHPRQAGLHPNLIQVRIAGDTMAALANHAIREGRIPERWTLAGEPDPEGPIHAGVGWADGARDALELHLFALEGDCAHVILRGEPHLKLANNALELGTEQAKVDKVVGSAKVRAGLFFSRTARRGLALVETTAASTEVEIAGGAMAVEVAEAMVVGDEVILGLRLAQARGR
;
A
#
# COMPACT_ATOMS: atom_id res chain seq x y z
N MET A 1 -80.29 20.54 -24.94
CA MET A 1 -80.94 21.15 -23.76
C MET A 1 -79.84 21.60 -22.81
N ARG A 2 -79.87 22.87 -22.39
CA ARG A 2 -78.83 23.57 -21.61
C ARG A 2 -79.18 23.55 -20.10
N LEU A 3 -78.12 23.39 -19.28
CA LEU A 3 -77.89 23.88 -17.90
C LEU A 3 -78.73 23.29 -16.73
N PRO A 4 -78.25 23.33 -15.45
CA PRO A 4 -77.02 23.98 -14.95
C PRO A 4 -76.13 23.15 -13.98
N CYS A 5 -74.89 23.64 -13.85
CA CYS A 5 -74.00 23.48 -12.69
C CYS A 5 -74.63 24.00 -11.40
N SER A 6 -74.38 23.29 -10.29
CA SER A 6 -74.36 23.85 -8.94
C SER A 6 -73.29 23.12 -8.11
N ALA A 7 -72.19 23.84 -7.84
CA ALA A 7 -71.30 23.65 -6.70
C ALA A 7 -71.78 24.63 -5.59
N PRO A 8 -71.50 24.45 -4.28
CA PRO A 8 -70.19 24.07 -3.75
C PRO A 8 -70.18 23.11 -2.54
N ALA A 9 -69.15 22.28 -2.44
CA ALA A 9 -68.66 21.76 -1.15
C ALA A 9 -67.13 21.70 -1.23
N VAL A 10 -66.52 22.83 -0.88
CA VAL A 10 -65.08 23.00 -0.68
C VAL A 10 -64.77 22.42 0.69
N LEU A 11 -64.36 21.16 0.73
CA LEU A 11 -63.64 20.53 1.85
C LEU A 11 -63.13 19.19 1.32
N SER A 12 -61.80 18.99 1.37
CA SER A 12 -61.04 17.77 0.98
C SER A 12 -60.11 17.90 -0.25
N LEU A 13 -59.36 19.01 -0.41
CA LEU A 13 -58.16 19.01 -1.26
C LEU A 13 -56.83 19.03 -0.47
N SER A 14 -56.87 19.15 0.86
CA SER A 14 -55.67 19.31 1.69
C SER A 14 -54.99 17.99 2.13
N LEU A 15 -55.62 16.84 1.88
CA LEU A 15 -55.09 15.52 2.28
C LEU A 15 -54.26 14.81 1.20
N LEU A 16 -54.36 15.21 -0.06
CA LEU A 16 -53.57 14.63 -1.16
C LEU A 16 -52.19 15.28 -1.32
N LEU A 17 -51.97 16.48 -0.77
CA LEU A 17 -50.66 17.16 -0.80
C LEU A 17 -49.69 16.68 0.30
N LEU A 18 -50.17 15.89 1.27
CA LEU A 18 -49.34 15.31 2.34
C LEU A 18 -48.59 14.04 1.90
N GLY A 19 -48.95 13.44 0.76
CA GLY A 19 -48.33 12.21 0.26
C GLY A 19 -46.95 12.40 -0.41
N CYS A 20 -46.70 13.53 -1.07
CA CYS A 20 -45.48 13.73 -1.87
C CYS A 20 -44.29 14.33 -1.11
N ALA A 21 -44.54 15.00 0.02
CA ALA A 21 -43.49 15.62 0.84
C ALA A 21 -42.41 14.66 1.35
N PRO A 22 -42.70 13.43 1.84
CA PRO A 22 -41.67 12.51 2.30
C PRO A 22 -40.81 11.96 1.16
N CYS A 23 -41.39 11.61 0.00
CA CYS A 23 -40.62 11.16 -1.17
C CYS A 23 -39.63 12.23 -1.64
N LYS A 24 -40.04 13.51 -1.70
CA LYS A 24 -39.13 14.61 -2.05
C LYS A 24 -37.92 14.69 -1.12
N LYS A 25 -38.08 14.43 0.18
CA LYS A 25 -36.96 14.40 1.13
C LYS A 25 -36.06 13.19 0.90
N VAL A 26 -36.63 12.02 0.64
CA VAL A 26 -35.86 10.79 0.36
C VAL A 26 -35.03 10.96 -0.92
N HIS A 27 -35.62 11.46 -2.01
CA HIS A 27 -34.87 11.79 -3.23
C HIS A 27 -33.77 12.82 -2.96
N ALA A 28 -34.07 13.91 -2.23
CA ALA A 28 -33.05 14.91 -1.91
C ALA A 28 -31.90 14.32 -1.07
N SER A 29 -32.18 13.40 -0.14
CA SER A 29 -31.17 12.69 0.65
C SER A 29 -30.35 11.73 -0.20
N HIS A 30 -30.98 11.00 -1.13
CA HIS A 30 -30.29 10.13 -2.08
C HIS A 30 -29.37 10.95 -3.01
N ASP A 31 -29.87 12.03 -3.60
CA ASP A 31 -29.07 12.89 -4.48
C ASP A 31 -27.92 13.57 -3.71
N ALA A 32 -28.15 13.93 -2.45
CA ALA A 32 -27.07 14.44 -1.58
C ALA A 32 -26.02 13.37 -1.33
N PHE A 33 -26.43 12.14 -0.97
CA PHE A 33 -25.53 11.01 -0.76
C PHE A 33 -24.69 10.71 -2.02
N LEU A 34 -25.30 10.70 -3.21
CA LEU A 34 -24.57 10.50 -4.46
C LEU A 34 -23.54 11.61 -4.71
N ARG A 35 -23.89 12.88 -4.46
CA ARG A 35 -22.95 14.01 -4.58
C ARG A 35 -21.83 13.95 -3.54
N ASP A 36 -22.15 13.54 -2.31
CA ASP A 36 -21.21 13.51 -1.18
C ASP A 36 -20.24 12.34 -1.29
N THR A 37 -20.61 11.26 -1.98
CA THR A 37 -19.75 10.10 -2.22
C THR A 37 -19.05 10.11 -3.58
N ALA A 38 -19.41 11.03 -4.48
CA ALA A 38 -18.79 11.14 -5.80
C ALA A 38 -17.28 11.45 -5.70
N PRO A 39 -16.43 10.86 -6.57
CA PRO A 39 -15.01 11.18 -6.61
C PRO A 39 -14.79 12.66 -6.95
N LEU A 40 -13.67 13.19 -6.50
CA LEU A 40 -13.22 14.53 -6.86
C LEU A 40 -12.76 14.51 -8.33
N THR A 41 -13.32 15.40 -9.15
CA THR A 41 -13.06 15.46 -10.61
C THR A 41 -11.72 16.06 -10.98
N GLN A 42 -11.00 16.65 -10.03
CA GLN A 42 -9.64 17.14 -10.20
C GLN A 42 -8.83 16.78 -8.96
N PRO A 43 -7.54 16.42 -9.10
CA PRO A 43 -6.65 16.39 -7.96
C PRO A 43 -6.70 17.78 -7.35
N LEU A 44 -7.27 17.88 -6.15
CA LEU A 44 -7.28 19.13 -5.42
C LEU A 44 -5.84 19.64 -5.39
N ASN A 45 -5.64 20.93 -5.63
CA ASN A 45 -4.39 21.53 -5.22
C ASN A 45 -4.32 21.36 -3.71
N LEU A 46 -3.66 20.29 -3.25
CA LEU A 46 -3.61 19.89 -1.83
C LEU A 46 -2.97 21.00 -0.97
N ASN A 47 -2.27 21.94 -1.61
CA ASN A 47 -1.79 23.15 -0.95
C ASN A 47 -2.91 24.09 -0.50
N SER A 48 -4.11 24.06 -1.10
CA SER A 48 -5.21 24.98 -0.81
C SER A 48 -6.27 24.48 0.18
N ILE A 49 -6.26 23.21 0.59
CA ILE A 49 -7.23 22.67 1.57
C ILE A 49 -6.49 21.82 2.62
N PRO A 50 -6.17 22.38 3.81
CA PRO A 50 -5.43 21.68 4.87
C PRO A 50 -6.16 20.43 5.40
N ASP A 51 -7.49 20.45 5.46
CA ASP A 51 -8.29 19.40 6.10
C ASP A 51 -8.43 18.11 5.26
N LEU A 52 -8.02 18.13 3.99
CA LEU A 52 -7.99 16.95 3.12
C LEU A 52 -6.57 16.38 2.96
N ARG A 53 -5.62 16.84 3.79
CA ARG A 53 -4.25 16.32 3.82
C ARG A 53 -4.19 15.16 4.79
N GLY A 54 -4.26 13.94 4.27
CA GLY A 54 -3.98 12.78 5.09
C GLY A 54 -3.78 11.54 4.26
N THR A 55 -3.14 10.55 4.86
CA THR A 55 -2.97 9.23 4.25
C THR A 55 -4.30 8.50 4.32
N HIS A 56 -4.82 8.00 3.21
CA HIS A 56 -6.09 7.27 3.18
C HIS A 56 -5.85 5.77 3.39
N LEU A 57 -4.75 5.27 2.84
CA LEU A 57 -4.27 3.91 2.98
C LEU A 57 -2.76 3.92 3.16
N SER A 58 -2.24 3.09 4.06
CA SER A 58 -0.79 2.94 4.27
C SER A 58 -0.40 1.47 4.20
N LEU A 59 0.68 1.17 3.47
CA LEU A 59 1.29 -0.15 3.36
C LEU A 59 2.67 -0.11 4.02
N SER A 60 2.87 -0.91 5.06
CA SER A 60 4.14 -1.02 5.78
C SER A 60 4.80 -2.38 5.54
N ILE A 61 5.89 -2.39 4.78
CA ILE A 61 6.63 -3.58 4.36
C ILE A 61 7.91 -3.72 5.22
N PRO A 62 8.07 -4.79 6.02
CA PRO A 62 9.32 -5.02 6.75
C PRO A 62 10.50 -5.26 5.81
N TYR A 63 11.68 -4.72 6.14
CA TYR A 63 12.89 -4.92 5.35
C TYR A 63 13.28 -6.39 5.24
N GLU A 64 12.98 -7.21 6.24
CA GLU A 64 13.23 -8.65 6.19
C GLU A 64 12.46 -9.33 5.03
N VAL A 65 11.28 -8.80 4.68
CA VAL A 65 10.49 -9.28 3.54
C VAL A 65 11.13 -8.84 2.22
N LEU A 66 11.52 -7.57 2.11
CA LEU A 66 12.22 -7.06 0.92
C LEU A 66 13.54 -7.81 0.68
N ASP A 67 14.37 -7.93 1.71
CA ASP A 67 15.67 -8.62 1.68
C ASP A 67 15.52 -10.08 1.24
N ALA A 68 14.48 -10.77 1.69
CA ALA A 68 14.21 -12.15 1.28
C ALA A 68 13.84 -12.26 -0.21
N VAL A 69 13.09 -11.29 -0.74
CA VAL A 69 12.79 -11.22 -2.17
C VAL A 69 14.08 -10.94 -2.96
N VAL A 70 14.84 -9.91 -2.59
CA VAL A 70 16.10 -9.57 -3.29
C VAL A 70 17.08 -10.74 -3.27
N ALA A 71 17.28 -11.38 -2.12
CA ALA A 71 18.25 -12.47 -1.97
C ALA A 71 18.00 -13.67 -2.91
N ARG A 72 16.74 -13.91 -3.31
CA ARG A 72 16.42 -14.96 -4.29
C ARG A 72 16.92 -14.59 -5.69
N GLU A 73 16.83 -13.33 -6.05
CA GLU A 73 17.19 -12.80 -7.37
C GLU A 73 18.69 -12.52 -7.51
N LEU A 74 19.39 -12.25 -6.41
CA LEU A 74 20.84 -11.96 -6.42
C LEU A 74 21.70 -13.04 -7.09
N LYS A 75 21.26 -14.30 -7.08
CA LYS A 75 22.00 -15.40 -7.73
C LYS A 75 22.06 -15.27 -9.25
N LYS A 76 21.16 -14.48 -9.85
CA LYS A 76 21.08 -14.25 -11.30
C LYS A 76 21.94 -13.07 -11.75
N VAL A 77 22.42 -12.25 -10.82
CA VAL A 77 23.22 -11.05 -11.11
C VAL A 77 24.57 -11.50 -11.72
N PRO A 78 24.95 -10.95 -12.89
CA PRO A 78 26.23 -11.29 -13.49
C PRO A 78 27.42 -10.76 -12.65
N THR A 79 28.60 -11.26 -12.97
CA THR A 79 29.85 -10.79 -12.35
C THR A 79 30.60 -9.88 -13.30
N ALA A 80 31.19 -8.80 -12.77
CA ALA A 80 32.03 -7.87 -13.54
C ALA A 80 33.52 -8.14 -13.30
N LYS A 81 34.40 -7.68 -14.21
CA LYS A 81 35.85 -7.77 -14.01
C LYS A 81 36.42 -6.39 -13.69
N VAL A 82 37.13 -6.29 -12.57
CA VAL A 82 37.78 -5.05 -12.14
C VAL A 82 39.30 -5.20 -12.29
N PRO A 83 39.95 -4.40 -13.15
CA PRO A 83 41.40 -4.41 -13.25
C PRO A 83 42.01 -3.83 -11.97
N LEU A 84 43.05 -4.48 -11.45
CA LEU A 84 43.76 -3.96 -10.29
C LEU A 84 44.76 -2.88 -10.70
N PRO A 85 44.97 -1.85 -9.87
CA PRO A 85 45.99 -0.85 -10.12
C PRO A 85 47.39 -1.50 -10.10
N GLN A 86 48.29 -0.97 -10.93
CA GLN A 86 49.68 -1.38 -10.90
C GLN A 86 50.35 -0.84 -9.64
N VAL A 87 51.14 -1.69 -8.98
CA VAL A 87 51.96 -1.29 -7.83
C VAL A 87 53.42 -1.42 -8.24
N SER A 88 54.13 -0.29 -8.31
CA SER A 88 55.56 -0.24 -8.71
C SER A 88 55.84 -0.92 -10.07
N GLY A 89 54.93 -0.74 -11.05
CA GLY A 89 55.05 -1.34 -12.39
C GLY A 89 54.67 -2.82 -12.49
N VAL A 90 54.29 -3.46 -11.38
CA VAL A 90 53.79 -4.84 -11.36
C VAL A 90 52.28 -4.84 -11.51
N SER A 91 51.77 -5.55 -12.52
CA SER A 91 50.34 -5.81 -12.66
C SER A 91 49.89 -6.83 -11.62
N LEU A 92 48.89 -6.47 -10.82
CA LEU A 92 48.28 -7.39 -9.84
C LEU A 92 47.20 -8.28 -10.47
N GLY A 93 46.90 -8.10 -11.77
CA GLY A 93 45.88 -8.86 -12.50
C GLY A 93 44.49 -8.25 -12.41
N THR A 94 43.46 -9.09 -12.45
CA THR A 94 42.03 -8.70 -12.42
C THR A 94 41.31 -9.42 -11.30
N LEU A 95 40.40 -8.73 -10.60
CA LEU A 95 39.45 -9.35 -9.68
C LEU A 95 38.07 -9.47 -10.33
N THR A 96 37.32 -10.48 -9.92
CA THR A 96 35.91 -10.63 -10.28
C THR A 96 35.08 -9.96 -9.20
N LEU A 97 34.27 -8.98 -9.58
CA LEU A 97 33.33 -8.29 -8.73
C LEU A 97 31.98 -9.00 -8.81
N ALA A 98 31.41 -9.30 -7.65
CA ALA A 98 30.08 -9.89 -7.55
C ALA A 98 29.34 -9.32 -6.35
N VAL A 99 28.02 -9.29 -6.44
CA VAL A 99 27.14 -8.84 -5.38
C VAL A 99 26.86 -10.00 -4.44
N ASP A 100 27.26 -9.87 -3.17
CA ASP A 100 27.11 -10.91 -2.16
C ASP A 100 25.78 -10.81 -1.42
N SER A 101 25.34 -9.58 -1.13
CA SER A 101 24.04 -9.31 -0.51
C SER A 101 23.59 -7.88 -0.77
N VAL A 102 22.28 -7.66 -0.81
CA VAL A 102 21.64 -6.34 -0.82
C VAL A 102 20.64 -6.34 0.32
N ARG A 103 20.67 -5.29 1.14
CA ARG A 103 19.74 -5.11 2.27
C ARG A 103 19.11 -3.74 2.24
N ALA A 104 17.80 -3.66 2.39
CA ALA A 104 17.09 -2.40 2.56
C ALA A 104 17.49 -1.71 3.87
N ARG A 105 17.44 -0.39 3.88
CA ARG A 105 17.84 0.43 5.03
C ARG A 105 17.16 1.81 4.99
N PRO A 106 17.16 2.53 6.14
CA PRO A 106 16.51 3.83 6.23
C PRO A 106 17.14 4.84 5.28
N ALA A 107 16.32 5.75 4.75
CA ALA A 107 16.73 6.79 3.82
C ALA A 107 15.87 8.04 3.96
N PRO A 108 16.32 9.20 3.43
CA PRO A 108 15.51 10.42 3.41
C PRO A 108 14.15 10.20 2.73
N LYS A 109 13.16 11.04 3.08
CA LYS A 109 11.80 10.96 2.53
C LYS A 109 11.82 10.93 1.00
N GLY A 110 11.02 10.02 0.42
CA GLY A 110 10.95 9.79 -1.01
C GLY A 110 12.09 8.97 -1.59
N GLN A 111 13.10 8.56 -0.80
CA GLN A 111 14.20 7.71 -1.27
C GLN A 111 14.15 6.34 -0.57
N LEU A 112 14.74 5.34 -1.22
CA LEU A 112 14.99 4.03 -0.62
C LEU A 112 16.50 3.81 -0.49
N GLY A 113 16.92 3.36 0.69
CA GLY A 113 18.31 3.06 0.98
C GLY A 113 18.61 1.56 0.82
N PHE A 114 19.79 1.25 0.31
CA PHE A 114 20.31 -0.11 0.23
C PHE A 114 21.75 -0.17 0.73
N ARG A 115 22.07 -1.20 1.52
CA ARG A 115 23.44 -1.63 1.81
C ARG A 115 23.75 -2.80 0.88
N VAL A 116 24.65 -2.59 -0.07
CA VAL A 116 25.13 -3.61 -1.00
C VAL A 116 26.50 -4.08 -0.53
N ILE A 117 26.65 -5.37 -0.27
CA ILE A 117 27.95 -5.99 0.03
C ILE A 117 28.46 -6.60 -1.27
N VAL A 118 29.63 -6.14 -1.70
CA VAL A 118 30.26 -6.55 -2.96
C VAL A 118 31.54 -7.32 -2.64
N GLY A 119 31.63 -8.56 -3.11
CA GLY A 119 32.83 -9.38 -3.00
C GLY A 119 33.73 -9.20 -4.22
N LEU A 120 35.00 -8.85 -4.01
CA LEU A 120 36.05 -8.93 -5.02
C LEU A 120 36.79 -10.26 -4.87
N ARG A 121 36.80 -11.06 -5.93
CA ARG A 121 37.26 -12.46 -5.92
C ARG A 121 38.40 -12.71 -6.89
N GLN A 122 39.30 -13.61 -6.50
CA GLN A 122 40.30 -14.21 -7.38
C GLN A 122 39.96 -15.70 -7.51
N GLY A 123 39.38 -16.08 -8.66
CA GLY A 123 38.74 -17.39 -8.82
C GLY A 123 37.57 -17.54 -7.83
N LYS A 124 37.58 -18.60 -7.01
CA LYS A 124 36.53 -18.86 -6.01
C LYS A 124 36.77 -18.17 -4.66
N LYS A 125 37.94 -17.56 -4.44
CA LYS A 125 38.31 -16.99 -3.15
C LYS A 125 37.96 -15.50 -3.11
N THR A 126 37.18 -15.09 -2.11
CA THR A 126 36.98 -13.67 -1.80
C THR A 126 38.26 -13.09 -1.24
N VAL A 127 38.75 -12.04 -1.90
CA VAL A 127 39.96 -11.28 -1.54
C VAL A 127 39.60 -10.10 -0.65
N LEU A 128 38.51 -9.41 -1.01
CA LEU A 128 38.05 -8.20 -0.34
C LEU A 128 36.53 -8.13 -0.38
N GLN A 129 35.90 -7.58 0.65
CA GLN A 129 34.50 -7.17 0.63
C GLN A 129 34.41 -5.66 0.73
N VAL A 130 33.57 -5.05 -0.10
CA VAL A 130 33.30 -3.62 -0.15
C VAL A 130 31.86 -3.39 0.24
N ASN A 131 31.61 -2.49 1.18
CA ASN A 131 30.27 -2.10 1.58
C ASN A 131 29.88 -0.85 0.79
N VAL A 132 28.83 -0.93 0.00
CA VAL A 132 28.34 0.18 -0.83
C VAL A 132 26.99 0.64 -0.33
N ASP A 133 26.90 1.91 0.02
CA ASP A 133 25.64 2.54 0.40
C ASP A 133 25.01 3.20 -0.80
N ALA A 134 23.92 2.60 -1.27
CA ALA A 134 23.16 3.11 -2.38
C ALA A 134 21.89 3.79 -1.86
N ARG A 135 21.53 4.92 -2.47
CA ARG A 135 20.21 5.54 -2.31
C ARG A 135 19.60 5.70 -3.68
N VAL A 136 18.35 5.27 -3.81
CA VAL A 136 17.60 5.38 -5.06
C VAL A 136 16.38 6.26 -4.88
N GLN A 137 15.95 6.90 -5.96
CA GLN A 137 14.71 7.63 -6.06
C GLN A 137 13.71 6.76 -6.83
N PRO A 138 12.70 6.17 -6.17
CA PRO A 138 11.65 5.42 -6.86
C PRO A 138 10.88 6.30 -7.83
N HIS A 139 10.38 5.68 -8.90
CA HIS A 139 9.40 6.29 -9.79
C HIS A 139 8.00 6.02 -9.25
N LEU A 140 7.21 7.08 -9.07
CA LEU A 140 5.85 7.03 -8.54
C LEU A 140 4.92 7.63 -9.59
N ASP A 141 4.06 6.80 -10.18
CA ASP A 141 2.98 7.26 -11.06
C ASP A 141 1.61 6.95 -10.42
N PRO A 142 1.00 7.92 -9.72
CA PRO A 142 -0.32 7.73 -9.14
C PRO A 142 -1.43 7.56 -10.18
N GLN A 143 -1.26 8.07 -11.41
CA GLN A 143 -2.29 7.94 -12.46
C GLN A 143 -2.29 6.54 -13.07
N ALA A 144 -1.09 5.97 -13.29
CA ALA A 144 -0.94 4.58 -13.68
C ALA A 144 -1.16 3.61 -12.51
N GLY A 145 -1.17 4.09 -11.27
CA GLY A 145 -1.18 3.24 -10.08
C GLY A 145 0.11 2.44 -9.92
N GLU A 146 1.21 2.93 -10.50
CA GLU A 146 2.48 2.22 -10.64
C GLU A 146 3.49 2.79 -9.65
N LEU A 147 4.04 1.91 -8.81
CA LEU A 147 5.26 2.16 -8.05
C LEU A 147 6.36 1.30 -8.63
N VAL A 148 7.39 1.95 -9.18
CA VAL A 148 8.61 1.26 -9.63
C VAL A 148 9.76 1.62 -8.72
N VAL A 149 10.24 0.62 -8.00
CA VAL A 149 11.52 0.69 -7.28
C VAL A 149 12.51 -0.18 -8.03
N ALA A 150 13.56 0.43 -8.57
CA ALA A 150 14.66 -0.29 -9.21
C ALA A 150 16.00 0.19 -8.63
N LEU A 151 16.91 -0.75 -8.38
CA LEU A 151 18.32 -0.44 -8.08
C LEU A 151 19.11 -0.16 -9.37
N SER A 152 18.55 0.65 -10.27
CA SER A 152 19.11 0.93 -11.59
C SER A 152 20.14 2.07 -11.55
N GLY A 153 21.08 2.10 -12.50
CA GLY A 153 22.06 3.18 -12.58
C GLY A 153 21.43 4.57 -12.80
N LYS A 154 20.20 4.63 -13.32
CA LYS A 154 19.44 5.86 -13.60
C LYS A 154 18.75 6.42 -12.37
N ASP A 155 18.33 5.54 -11.45
CA ASP A 155 17.55 5.92 -10.27
C ASP A 155 18.42 6.15 -9.03
N VAL A 156 19.71 5.78 -9.10
CA VAL A 156 20.68 5.96 -8.02
C VAL A 156 21.04 7.43 -7.84
N VAL A 157 20.63 7.99 -6.70
CA VAL A 157 20.92 9.35 -6.26
C VAL A 157 22.28 9.45 -5.59
N ALA A 158 22.68 8.41 -4.86
CA ALA A 158 23.98 8.35 -4.19
C ALA A 158 24.51 6.92 -4.16
N LEU A 159 25.83 6.79 -4.31
CA LEU A 159 26.55 5.53 -4.25
C LEU A 159 27.87 5.74 -3.51
N GLU A 160 27.92 5.33 -2.25
CA GLU A 160 29.03 5.60 -1.33
C GLU A 160 29.74 4.29 -0.99
N PRO A 161 30.82 3.93 -1.71
CA PRO A 161 31.62 2.77 -1.38
C PRO A 161 32.45 3.04 -0.12
N SER A 162 32.51 2.05 0.75
CA SER A 162 33.25 2.08 1.99
C SER A 162 33.94 0.75 2.26
N LEU A 163 35.09 0.84 2.92
CA LEU A 163 35.86 -0.32 3.34
C LEU A 163 36.15 -0.20 4.83
N ASP A 164 35.70 -1.18 5.60
CA ASP A 164 35.94 -1.24 7.04
C ASP A 164 37.42 -1.57 7.35
N ALA A 165 37.79 -1.49 8.63
CA ALA A 165 39.16 -1.74 9.07
C ALA A 165 39.62 -3.18 8.78
N ASN A 166 38.70 -4.14 8.82
CA ASN A 166 39.01 -5.55 8.55
C ASN A 166 39.29 -5.77 7.06
N GLY A 167 38.48 -5.19 6.17
CA GLY A 167 38.70 -5.21 4.73
C GLY A 167 40.03 -4.58 4.34
N ARG A 168 40.41 -3.45 4.95
CA ARG A 168 41.74 -2.84 4.72
C ARG A 168 42.88 -3.78 5.12
N LYS A 169 42.75 -4.47 6.27
CA LYS A 169 43.72 -5.46 6.73
C LYS A 169 43.82 -6.65 5.79
N GLN A 170 42.68 -7.21 5.37
CA GLN A 170 42.61 -8.32 4.42
C GLN A 170 43.26 -7.97 3.07
N LEU A 171 43.03 -6.74 2.58
CA LEU A 171 43.69 -6.25 1.36
C LEU A 171 45.20 -6.17 1.54
N GLY A 172 45.69 -5.64 2.67
CA GLY A 172 47.13 -5.58 2.96
C GLY A 172 47.78 -6.97 3.04
N GLU A 173 47.12 -7.92 3.70
CA GLU A 173 47.57 -9.32 3.77
C GLU A 173 47.59 -9.98 2.39
N TRP A 174 46.56 -9.72 1.58
CA TRP A 174 46.50 -10.23 0.21
C TRP A 174 47.60 -9.63 -0.66
N ILE A 175 47.82 -8.31 -0.65
CA ILE A 175 48.90 -7.66 -1.41
C ILE A 175 50.26 -8.25 -0.97
N TRP A 176 50.50 -8.39 0.34
CA TRP A 176 51.72 -9.01 0.85
C TRP A 176 51.91 -10.43 0.31
N SER A 177 50.83 -11.22 0.22
CA SER A 177 50.87 -12.59 -0.32
C SER A 177 51.22 -12.66 -1.81
N GLN A 178 50.93 -11.61 -2.58
CA GLN A 178 51.26 -11.53 -4.00
C GLN A 178 52.71 -11.08 -4.26
N LEU A 179 53.37 -10.46 -3.27
CA LEU A 179 54.75 -10.01 -3.43
C LEU A 179 55.72 -11.20 -3.53
N PRO A 180 56.64 -11.19 -4.52
CA PRO A 180 57.73 -12.16 -4.58
C PRO A 180 58.59 -12.14 -3.31
N PRO A 181 59.24 -13.26 -2.92
CA PRO A 181 60.06 -13.32 -1.71
C PRO A 181 61.12 -12.22 -1.62
N ALA A 182 61.77 -11.88 -2.74
CA ALA A 182 62.78 -10.83 -2.80
C ALA A 182 62.21 -9.43 -2.45
N ALA A 183 60.99 -9.11 -2.88
CA ALA A 183 60.35 -7.84 -2.57
C ALA A 183 59.95 -7.74 -1.08
N ARG A 184 59.57 -8.86 -0.46
CA ARG A 184 59.26 -8.92 0.98
C ARG A 184 60.47 -8.67 1.88
N MET A 185 61.70 -8.81 1.37
CA MET A 185 62.93 -8.49 2.12
C MET A 185 63.23 -6.99 2.16
N VAL A 186 62.70 -6.23 1.22
CA VAL A 186 63.00 -4.79 1.05
C VAL A 186 61.87 -3.90 1.56
N VAL A 187 60.63 -4.39 1.50
CA VAL A 187 59.44 -3.62 1.90
C VAL A 187 58.94 -4.09 3.27
N ASP A 188 58.76 -3.15 4.20
CA ASP A 188 58.16 -3.45 5.50
C ASP A 188 56.64 -3.61 5.42
N LYS A 189 56.06 -4.39 6.34
CA LYS A 189 54.60 -4.59 6.39
C LYS A 189 53.81 -3.29 6.64
N GLY A 190 54.42 -2.29 7.27
CA GLY A 190 53.81 -0.99 7.50
C GLY A 190 53.64 -0.20 6.19
N ALA A 191 54.68 -0.16 5.35
CA ALA A 191 54.61 0.41 4.01
C ALA A 191 53.54 -0.28 3.15
N VAL A 192 53.43 -1.61 3.21
CA VAL A 192 52.37 -2.34 2.48
C VAL A 192 50.97 -1.98 2.99
N SER A 193 50.81 -1.77 4.29
CA SER A 193 49.54 -1.29 4.85
C SER A 193 49.16 0.10 4.34
N LYS A 194 50.13 1.01 4.18
CA LYS A 194 49.91 2.35 3.61
C LYS A 194 49.52 2.27 2.13
N ILE A 195 50.26 1.48 1.35
CA ILE A 195 49.96 1.21 -0.07
C ILE A 195 48.56 0.59 -0.21
N ALA A 196 48.19 -0.34 0.68
CA ALA A 196 46.86 -0.95 0.69
C ALA A 196 45.75 0.09 0.91
N GLY A 197 46.01 1.14 1.69
CA GLY A 197 45.07 2.27 1.85
C GLY A 197 44.83 3.03 0.55
N ASP A 198 45.90 3.40 -0.15
CA ASP A 198 45.81 4.13 -1.42
C ASP A 198 45.18 3.26 -2.52
N VAL A 199 45.59 1.99 -2.60
CA VAL A 199 45.01 0.98 -3.51
C VAL A 199 43.53 0.76 -3.20
N ALA A 200 43.14 0.67 -1.92
CA ALA A 200 41.74 0.55 -1.53
C ALA A 200 40.92 1.75 -2.03
N ALA A 201 41.41 2.98 -1.86
CA ALA A 201 40.70 4.17 -2.32
C ALA A 201 40.51 4.21 -3.84
N GLN A 202 41.51 3.77 -4.60
CA GLN A 202 41.40 3.64 -6.05
C GLN A 202 40.45 2.51 -6.46
N LEU A 203 40.57 1.34 -5.83
CA LEU A 203 39.71 0.19 -6.07
C LEU A 203 38.25 0.49 -5.74
N MET A 204 37.97 1.19 -4.64
CA MET A 204 36.60 1.57 -4.28
C MET A 204 35.97 2.46 -5.35
N ARG A 205 36.71 3.46 -5.86
CA ARG A 205 36.22 4.32 -6.96
C ARG A 205 35.98 3.52 -8.24
N GLN A 206 36.91 2.66 -8.62
CA GLN A 206 36.76 1.80 -9.80
C GLN A 206 35.62 0.79 -9.65
N ALA A 207 35.49 0.17 -8.48
CA ALA A 207 34.42 -0.78 -8.17
C ALA A 207 33.05 -0.08 -8.18
N ALA A 208 32.92 1.12 -7.63
CA ALA A 208 31.67 1.89 -7.68
C ALA A 208 31.30 2.28 -9.12
N GLU A 209 32.26 2.73 -9.92
CA GLU A 209 32.01 3.03 -11.35
C GLU A 209 31.70 1.80 -12.19
N THR A 210 32.28 0.65 -11.85
CA THR A 210 32.00 -0.62 -12.52
C THR A 210 30.62 -1.14 -12.10
N LEU A 211 30.32 -1.14 -10.80
CA LEU A 211 29.00 -1.48 -10.26
C LEU A 211 27.93 -0.63 -10.96
N ARG A 212 28.12 0.69 -11.00
CA ARG A 212 27.19 1.63 -11.62
C ARG A 212 26.93 1.37 -13.10
N ARG A 213 27.95 1.04 -13.87
CA ARG A 213 27.83 0.90 -15.34
C ARG A 213 27.49 -0.50 -15.81
N GLU A 214 27.95 -1.52 -15.10
CA GLU A 214 27.88 -2.91 -15.57
C GLU A 214 26.90 -3.77 -14.77
N LEU A 215 26.55 -3.40 -13.54
CA LEU A 215 25.74 -4.26 -12.67
C LEU A 215 24.49 -3.61 -12.12
N LEU A 216 24.45 -2.28 -11.98
CA LEU A 216 23.24 -1.63 -11.45
C LEU A 216 22.08 -1.75 -12.42
N ASP A 217 22.28 -1.75 -13.73
CA ASP A 217 21.16 -1.93 -14.66
C ASP A 217 20.58 -3.36 -14.55
N ASP A 218 21.44 -4.38 -14.50
CA ASP A 218 21.00 -5.77 -14.29
C ASP A 218 20.38 -5.98 -12.89
N LEU A 219 20.96 -5.38 -11.85
CA LEU A 219 20.39 -5.35 -10.50
C LEU A 219 19.06 -4.60 -10.49
N GLY A 220 18.93 -3.55 -11.29
CA GLY A 220 17.73 -2.74 -11.43
C GLY A 220 16.59 -3.54 -12.04
N GLU A 221 16.87 -4.36 -13.05
CA GLU A 221 15.91 -5.30 -13.63
C GLU A 221 15.54 -6.41 -12.65
N LEU A 222 16.52 -6.98 -11.95
CA LEU A 222 16.30 -8.09 -11.00
C LEU A 222 15.65 -7.65 -9.68
N VAL A 223 15.85 -6.39 -9.29
CA VAL A 223 15.30 -5.76 -8.09
C VAL A 223 14.30 -4.68 -8.51
N ARG A 224 13.58 -4.92 -9.61
CA ARG A 224 12.42 -4.13 -10.01
C ARG A 224 11.22 -4.64 -9.22
N TYR A 225 10.73 -3.79 -8.32
CA TYR A 225 9.43 -3.97 -7.70
C TYR A 225 8.44 -3.11 -8.47
N GLU A 226 7.50 -3.78 -9.11
CA GLU A 226 6.32 -3.16 -9.68
C GLU A 226 5.16 -3.52 -8.76
N LEU A 227 4.59 -2.51 -8.13
CA LEU A 227 3.35 -2.69 -7.38
C LEU A 227 2.23 -2.08 -8.21
N ASP A 228 1.53 -2.94 -8.94
CA ASP A 228 0.30 -2.56 -9.63
C ASP A 228 -0.79 -2.39 -8.59
N LEU A 229 -1.13 -1.14 -8.29
CA LEU A 229 -2.31 -0.84 -7.50
C LEU A 229 -3.53 -1.12 -8.37
N PRO A 230 -4.62 -1.67 -7.82
CA PRO A 230 -5.83 -1.95 -8.61
C PRO A 230 -6.23 -0.72 -9.43
N GLU A 231 -6.40 -0.85 -10.75
CA GLU A 231 -6.78 0.26 -11.67
C GLU A 231 -8.03 1.03 -11.18
N ALA A 232 -8.85 0.31 -10.44
CA ALA A 232 -10.00 0.75 -9.69
C ALA A 232 -9.78 1.81 -8.60
N LEU A 233 -8.55 2.02 -8.14
CA LEU A 233 -8.23 2.95 -7.07
C LEU A 233 -7.90 4.29 -7.71
N PRO A 234 -8.79 5.30 -7.63
CA PRO A 234 -8.48 6.60 -8.19
C PRO A 234 -7.51 7.31 -7.23
N LEU A 235 -6.21 7.15 -7.48
CA LEU A 235 -5.16 7.73 -6.65
C LEU A 235 -4.86 9.18 -7.05
N SER A 236 -4.63 10.00 -6.05
CA SER A 236 -4.21 11.39 -6.21
C SER A 236 -2.72 11.56 -5.92
N ALA A 237 -2.18 10.80 -4.96
CA ALA A 237 -0.78 10.83 -4.59
C ALA A 237 -0.32 9.50 -3.99
N ILE A 238 0.96 9.21 -4.19
CA ILE A 238 1.70 8.14 -3.53
C ILE A 238 2.91 8.81 -2.87
N SER A 239 3.20 8.47 -1.63
CA SER A 239 4.44 8.89 -0.99
C SER A 239 5.13 7.72 -0.31
N LEU A 240 6.46 7.77 -0.28
CA LEU A 240 7.31 6.69 0.20
C LEU A 240 8.21 7.18 1.33
N GLN A 241 8.32 6.36 2.36
CA GLN A 241 9.14 6.61 3.53
C GLN A 241 9.92 5.35 3.93
N ALA A 242 11.24 5.43 3.85
CA ALA A 242 12.14 4.37 4.29
C ALA A 242 12.50 4.59 5.78
N GLY A 243 11.69 4.01 6.66
CA GLY A 243 11.83 4.05 8.11
C GLY A 243 12.97 3.20 8.66
N GLU A 244 13.06 3.05 9.98
CA GLU A 244 14.14 2.30 10.64
C GLU A 244 14.12 0.80 10.30
N ARG A 245 12.92 0.22 10.18
CA ARG A 245 12.71 -1.22 9.92
C ARG A 245 11.76 -1.54 8.79
N HIS A 246 11.03 -0.54 8.30
CA HIS A 246 9.94 -0.75 7.35
C HIS A 246 10.04 0.27 6.22
N LEU A 247 9.59 -0.15 5.05
CA LEU A 247 9.24 0.71 3.96
C LEU A 247 7.74 1.00 4.04
N ASP A 248 7.38 2.26 4.26
CA ASP A 248 6.00 2.70 4.31
C ASP A 248 5.63 3.38 2.98
N LEU A 249 4.51 2.96 2.40
CA LEU A 249 3.86 3.56 1.24
C LEU A 249 2.53 4.15 1.66
N ASP A 250 2.40 5.46 1.53
CA ASP A 250 1.19 6.19 1.88
C ASP A 250 0.46 6.60 0.60
N LEU A 251 -0.78 6.15 0.50
CA LEU A 251 -1.67 6.39 -0.64
C LEU A 251 -2.74 7.41 -0.27
N GLN A 252 -2.98 8.34 -1.19
CA GLN A 252 -4.09 9.28 -1.15
C GLN A 252 -4.98 9.03 -2.37
N THR A 253 -6.28 9.03 -2.15
CA THR A 253 -7.28 8.81 -3.20
C THR A 253 -7.93 10.12 -3.60
N LEU A 254 -8.58 10.15 -4.78
CA LEU A 254 -9.50 11.20 -5.21
C LEU A 254 -10.90 11.01 -4.62
N LEU A 255 -11.11 9.97 -3.81
CA LEU A 255 -12.37 9.75 -3.12
C LEU A 255 -12.49 10.71 -1.95
N LYS A 256 -13.71 11.13 -1.62
CA LYS A 256 -13.98 11.98 -0.46
C LYS A 256 -13.83 11.14 0.81
N VAL A 257 -12.79 11.43 1.57
CA VAL A 257 -12.48 10.81 2.86
C VAL A 257 -12.47 11.95 3.88
N ALA A 258 -13.34 11.90 4.89
CA ALA A 258 -13.43 12.96 5.88
C ALA A 258 -12.38 12.75 6.98
N VAL A 259 -12.16 11.50 7.38
CA VAL A 259 -11.18 11.12 8.41
C VAL A 259 -10.08 10.26 7.78
N PRO A 260 -8.90 10.83 7.50
CA PRO A 260 -7.76 10.05 7.03
C PRO A 260 -7.11 9.28 8.19
N LEU A 261 -6.16 8.40 7.86
CA LEU A 261 -5.31 7.76 8.86
C LEU A 261 -4.54 8.82 9.67
N PRO A 262 -4.28 8.57 10.97
CA PRO A 262 -3.43 9.42 11.78
C PRO A 262 -2.07 9.66 11.12
N ALA A 263 -1.65 10.93 11.07
CA ALA A 263 -0.35 11.29 10.51
C ALA A 263 0.78 10.56 11.25
N PRO A 264 1.82 10.12 10.53
CA PRO A 264 2.97 9.49 11.18
C PRO A 264 3.63 10.50 12.13
N PRO A 265 4.18 10.02 13.27
CA PRO A 265 4.97 10.86 14.16
C PRO A 265 6.17 11.47 13.43
N ALA A 266 6.67 12.61 13.91
CA ALA A 266 7.82 13.31 13.32
C ALA A 266 9.10 12.46 13.27
N THR A 267 9.16 11.37 14.04
CA THR A 267 10.24 10.36 14.04
C THR A 267 10.24 9.48 12.79
N GLY A 268 9.19 9.57 11.96
CA GLY A 268 9.18 9.06 10.59
C GLY A 268 8.49 7.72 10.38
N ASP A 269 8.52 6.80 11.34
CA ASP A 269 7.88 5.49 11.16
C ASP A 269 6.38 5.58 11.47
N HIS A 270 5.55 4.96 10.61
CA HIS A 270 4.16 4.71 10.97
C HIS A 270 4.10 3.74 12.16
N PRO A 271 3.36 4.07 13.23
CA PRO A 271 3.16 3.11 14.30
C PRO A 271 2.42 1.90 13.73
N ARG A 272 3.06 0.74 13.82
CA ARG A 272 2.42 -0.53 13.48
C ARG A 272 1.44 -0.92 14.58
N GLN A 273 0.40 -1.63 14.19
CA GLN A 273 -0.60 -2.13 15.13
C GLN A 273 0.03 -3.18 16.04
N ALA A 274 -0.10 -2.96 17.34
CA ALA A 274 0.39 -3.90 18.32
C ALA A 274 -0.35 -5.25 18.21
N GLY A 275 0.39 -6.35 18.39
CA GLY A 275 -0.15 -7.71 18.35
C GLY A 275 0.00 -8.42 17.01
N LEU A 276 0.19 -7.70 15.90
CA LEU A 276 0.53 -8.31 14.62
C LEU A 276 1.95 -8.87 14.62
N HIS A 277 2.17 -9.99 13.94
CA HIS A 277 3.52 -10.53 13.78
C HIS A 277 4.45 -9.52 13.05
N PRO A 278 5.69 -9.29 13.53
CA PRO A 278 6.57 -8.21 13.05
C PRO A 278 6.98 -8.34 11.57
N ASN A 279 6.97 -9.57 11.02
CA ASN A 279 7.35 -9.82 9.63
C ASN A 279 6.16 -9.85 8.65
N LEU A 280 4.94 -9.51 9.09
CA LEU A 280 3.81 -9.35 8.17
C LEU A 280 3.92 -8.00 7.47
N ILE A 281 3.46 -7.93 6.23
CA ILE A 281 3.19 -6.64 5.59
C ILE A 281 1.90 -6.10 6.21
N GLN A 282 1.87 -4.85 6.67
CA GLN A 282 0.67 -4.29 7.29
C GLN A 282 0.00 -3.31 6.33
N VAL A 283 -1.27 -3.54 6.02
CA VAL A 283 -2.14 -2.56 5.36
C VAL A 283 -2.99 -1.90 6.42
N ARG A 284 -2.99 -0.57 6.48
CA ARG A 284 -3.94 0.23 7.24
C ARG A 284 -4.81 1.00 6.27
N ILE A 285 -6.11 1.02 6.50
CA ILE A 285 -7.08 1.72 5.67
C ILE A 285 -8.00 2.49 6.61
N ALA A 286 -8.18 3.78 6.38
CA ALA A 286 -9.18 4.53 7.11
C ALA A 286 -10.59 3.99 6.77
N GLY A 287 -11.47 3.90 7.75
CA GLY A 287 -12.83 3.39 7.60
C GLY A 287 -13.65 4.17 6.56
N ASP A 288 -13.55 5.50 6.60
CA ASP A 288 -14.09 6.39 5.57
C ASP A 288 -13.58 6.05 4.17
N THR A 289 -12.29 5.68 4.05
CA THR A 289 -11.71 5.25 2.78
C THR A 289 -12.32 3.94 2.31
N MET A 290 -12.57 2.98 3.21
CA MET A 290 -13.27 1.73 2.88
C MET A 290 -14.70 1.99 2.38
N ALA A 291 -15.47 2.84 3.08
CA ALA A 291 -16.82 3.20 2.64
C ALA A 291 -16.81 3.91 1.28
N ALA A 292 -15.89 4.84 1.08
CA ALA A 292 -15.74 5.56 -0.18
C ALA A 292 -15.34 4.63 -1.34
N LEU A 293 -14.47 3.65 -1.08
CA LEU A 293 -14.10 2.60 -2.05
C LEU A 293 -15.29 1.71 -2.42
N ALA A 294 -16.10 1.29 -1.44
CA ALA A 294 -17.30 0.51 -1.69
C ALA A 294 -18.30 1.28 -2.57
N ASN A 295 -18.56 2.56 -2.28
CA ASN A 295 -19.43 3.39 -3.10
C ASN A 295 -18.86 3.63 -4.52
N HIS A 296 -17.54 3.72 -4.65
CA HIS A 296 -16.92 3.79 -5.97
C HIS A 296 -17.12 2.49 -6.74
N ALA A 297 -16.92 1.33 -6.12
CA ALA A 297 -17.16 0.04 -6.74
C ALA A 297 -18.64 -0.18 -7.12
N ILE A 298 -19.59 0.34 -6.34
CA ILE A 298 -21.03 0.37 -6.70
C ILE A 298 -21.25 1.16 -7.99
N ARG A 299 -20.68 2.37 -8.09
CA ARG A 299 -20.81 3.22 -9.29
C ARG A 299 -20.18 2.60 -10.54
N GLU A 300 -19.06 1.91 -10.37
CA GLU A 300 -18.39 1.18 -11.46
C GLU A 300 -19.09 -0.15 -11.80
N GLY A 301 -20.22 -0.49 -11.14
CA GLY A 301 -20.98 -1.71 -11.38
C GLY A 301 -20.32 -3.00 -10.90
N ARG A 302 -19.26 -2.90 -10.10
CA ARG A 302 -18.54 -4.06 -9.52
C ARG A 302 -19.21 -4.60 -8.26
N ILE A 303 -19.96 -3.74 -7.56
CA ILE A 303 -20.89 -4.12 -6.51
C ILE A 303 -22.29 -3.74 -6.98
N PRO A 304 -23.31 -4.60 -6.77
CA PRO A 304 -24.69 -4.27 -7.12
C PRO A 304 -25.17 -2.99 -6.41
N GLU A 305 -25.68 -2.02 -7.17
CA GLU A 305 -26.32 -0.82 -6.62
C GLU A 305 -27.68 -1.13 -6.01
N ARG A 306 -28.39 -2.09 -6.61
CA ARG A 306 -29.81 -2.38 -6.33
C ARG A 306 -30.00 -3.77 -5.76
N TRP A 307 -30.95 -3.85 -4.82
CA TRP A 307 -31.19 -5.02 -3.99
C TRP A 307 -32.68 -5.24 -3.78
N THR A 308 -33.07 -6.50 -3.59
CA THR A 308 -34.43 -6.89 -3.18
C THR A 308 -34.70 -6.52 -1.73
N LEU A 309 -35.97 -6.55 -1.30
CA LEU A 309 -36.33 -6.40 0.12
C LEU A 309 -35.78 -7.52 1.02
N ALA A 310 -35.39 -8.65 0.44
CA ALA A 310 -34.74 -9.74 1.14
C ALA A 310 -33.21 -9.54 1.28
N GLY A 311 -32.65 -8.51 0.65
CA GLY A 311 -31.21 -8.24 0.66
C GLY A 311 -30.43 -9.09 -0.36
N GLU A 312 -31.06 -9.44 -1.48
CA GLU A 312 -30.39 -10.12 -2.60
C GLU A 312 -30.06 -9.11 -3.71
N PRO A 313 -28.91 -9.23 -4.39
CA PRO A 313 -28.59 -8.40 -5.55
C PRO A 313 -29.64 -8.53 -6.66
N ASP A 314 -30.18 -7.41 -7.12
CA ASP A 314 -31.14 -7.40 -8.22
C ASP A 314 -31.06 -6.05 -8.96
N PRO A 315 -30.67 -6.02 -10.26
CA PRO A 315 -30.65 -4.80 -11.05
C PRO A 315 -32.01 -4.07 -11.13
N GLU A 316 -33.12 -4.78 -10.95
CA GLU A 316 -34.48 -4.23 -10.90
C GLU A 316 -34.99 -4.07 -9.45
N GLY A 317 -34.16 -4.40 -8.46
CA GLY A 317 -34.49 -4.36 -7.05
C GLY A 317 -34.97 -2.98 -6.58
N PRO A 318 -35.96 -2.89 -5.69
CA PRO A 318 -36.56 -1.62 -5.29
C PRO A 318 -35.68 -0.79 -4.33
N ILE A 319 -34.58 -1.34 -3.81
CA ILE A 319 -33.72 -0.70 -2.82
C ILE A 319 -32.37 -0.36 -3.44
N HIS A 320 -31.98 0.91 -3.38
CA HIS A 320 -30.61 1.35 -3.65
C HIS A 320 -29.79 1.30 -2.36
N ALA A 321 -28.58 0.76 -2.44
CA ALA A 321 -27.68 0.65 -1.30
C ALA A 321 -26.46 1.57 -1.46
N GLY A 322 -25.97 2.09 -0.34
CA GLY A 322 -24.71 2.82 -0.24
C GLY A 322 -24.07 2.62 1.12
N VAL A 323 -22.76 2.84 1.21
CA VAL A 323 -21.98 2.61 2.44
C VAL A 323 -21.52 3.95 3.02
N GLY A 324 -21.55 4.09 4.34
CA GLY A 324 -20.99 5.22 5.07
C GLY A 324 -20.10 4.75 6.20
N TRP A 325 -19.37 5.68 6.80
CA TRP A 325 -18.58 5.45 8.00
C TRP A 325 -18.76 6.63 8.95
N ALA A 326 -19.16 6.34 10.19
CA ALA A 326 -19.43 7.33 11.22
C ALA A 326 -18.22 7.48 12.13
N ASP A 327 -17.54 8.61 12.00
CA ASP A 327 -16.34 8.99 12.77
C ASP A 327 -16.53 8.88 14.29
N GLY A 328 -15.54 8.28 14.97
CA GLY A 328 -15.46 8.20 16.42
C GLY A 328 -16.56 7.35 17.08
N ALA A 329 -17.36 6.63 16.29
CA ALA A 329 -18.42 5.76 16.76
C ALA A 329 -17.95 4.31 16.84
N ARG A 330 -18.41 3.58 17.87
CA ARG A 330 -18.12 2.14 17.94
C ARG A 330 -18.86 1.35 16.87
N ASP A 331 -20.05 1.82 16.49
CA ASP A 331 -20.90 1.32 15.41
C ASP A 331 -20.70 2.12 14.12
N ALA A 332 -19.42 2.31 13.74
CA ALA A 332 -19.04 3.21 12.67
C ALA A 332 -19.56 2.80 11.28
N LEU A 333 -19.77 1.52 10.99
CA LEU A 333 -20.19 1.11 9.66
C LEU A 333 -21.66 1.47 9.41
N GLU A 334 -21.92 2.29 8.39
CA GLU A 334 -23.26 2.69 7.98
C GLU A 334 -23.68 2.02 6.67
N LEU A 335 -24.90 1.49 6.61
CA LEU A 335 -25.55 1.08 5.37
C LEU A 335 -26.74 1.99 5.11
N HIS A 336 -26.69 2.72 4.00
CA HIS A 336 -27.75 3.59 3.52
C HIS A 336 -28.64 2.82 2.54
N LEU A 337 -29.92 2.66 2.88
CA LEU A 337 -30.90 1.96 2.06
C LEU A 337 -31.96 2.95 1.61
N PHE A 338 -32.14 3.11 0.30
CA PHE A 338 -33.10 4.04 -0.29
C PHE A 338 -34.15 3.29 -1.12
N ALA A 339 -35.41 3.40 -0.73
CA ALA A 339 -36.56 3.07 -1.59
C ALA A 339 -37.05 4.37 -2.23
N LEU A 340 -36.88 4.50 -3.55
CA LEU A 340 -37.17 5.72 -4.29
C LEU A 340 -38.56 5.73 -4.95
N GLU A 341 -39.19 4.55 -5.07
CA GLU A 341 -40.51 4.38 -5.69
C GLU A 341 -41.55 3.86 -4.68
N GLY A 342 -42.82 4.21 -4.90
CA GLY A 342 -43.92 3.78 -4.04
C GLY A 342 -43.85 4.37 -2.62
N ASP A 343 -43.73 3.52 -1.61
CA ASP A 343 -43.60 3.91 -0.20
C ASP A 343 -42.15 4.38 0.09
N CYS A 344 -41.80 5.59 -0.37
CA CYS A 344 -40.41 6.08 -0.31
C CYS A 344 -39.83 6.08 1.13
N ALA A 345 -38.59 5.62 1.24
CA ALA A 345 -37.90 5.46 2.50
C ALA A 345 -36.39 5.65 2.33
N HIS A 346 -35.74 6.25 3.33
CA HIS A 346 -34.31 6.21 3.53
C HIS A 346 -34.06 5.68 4.94
N VAL A 347 -33.37 4.55 5.03
CA VAL A 347 -33.01 3.90 6.29
C VAL A 347 -31.49 3.87 6.40
N ILE A 348 -30.96 4.26 7.55
CA ILE A 348 -29.54 4.10 7.89
C ILE A 348 -29.45 3.00 8.94
N LEU A 349 -28.71 1.95 8.61
CA LEU A 349 -28.32 0.90 9.55
C LEU A 349 -26.89 1.18 10.02
N ARG A 350 -26.64 1.13 11.34
CA ARG A 350 -25.32 1.28 11.93
C ARG A 350 -24.91 0.03 12.68
N GLY A 351 -23.67 -0.40 12.53
CA GLY A 351 -23.17 -1.59 13.21
C GLY A 351 -21.69 -1.52 13.52
N GLU A 352 -21.26 -2.22 14.56
CA GLU A 352 -19.83 -2.40 14.87
C GLU A 352 -19.22 -3.32 13.79
N PRO A 353 -18.29 -2.81 12.97
CA PRO A 353 -17.63 -3.62 11.96
C PRO A 353 -16.70 -4.63 12.62
N HIS A 354 -16.65 -5.83 12.07
CA HIS A 354 -15.65 -6.82 12.43
C HIS A 354 -15.09 -7.47 11.17
N LEU A 355 -13.82 -7.87 11.28
CA LEU A 355 -13.13 -8.66 10.28
C LEU A 355 -12.73 -9.99 10.91
N LYS A 356 -13.05 -11.09 10.22
CA LYS A 356 -12.66 -12.43 10.65
C LYS A 356 -12.05 -13.16 9.47
N LEU A 357 -10.97 -13.88 9.75
CA LEU A 357 -10.38 -14.81 8.80
C LEU A 357 -10.88 -16.22 9.12
N ALA A 358 -11.63 -16.82 8.21
CA ALA A 358 -12.16 -18.18 8.37
C ALA A 358 -12.04 -18.96 7.05
N ASN A 359 -11.49 -20.16 7.09
CA ASN A 359 -11.39 -21.06 5.92
C ASN A 359 -10.78 -20.43 4.65
N ASN A 360 -9.69 -19.65 4.79
CA ASN A 360 -9.06 -18.88 3.70
C ASN A 360 -9.98 -17.84 3.05
N ALA A 361 -11.00 -17.39 3.79
CA ALA A 361 -11.86 -16.30 3.39
C ALA A 361 -11.83 -15.20 4.43
N LEU A 362 -11.90 -13.96 3.95
CA LEU A 362 -12.04 -12.78 4.77
C LEU A 362 -13.53 -12.45 4.86
N GLU A 363 -14.07 -12.53 6.07
CA GLU A 363 -15.43 -12.12 6.39
C GLU A 363 -15.41 -10.70 6.92
N LEU A 364 -16.10 -9.79 6.23
CA LEU A 364 -16.41 -8.45 6.72
C LEU A 364 -17.88 -8.41 7.10
N GLY A 365 -18.18 -7.95 8.31
CA GLY A 365 -19.56 -7.86 8.72
C GLY A 365 -19.81 -7.06 9.98
N THR A 366 -21.05 -7.15 10.45
CA THR A 366 -21.48 -6.65 11.76
C THR A 366 -22.52 -7.61 12.33
N GLU A 367 -22.42 -7.95 13.62
CA GLU A 367 -23.31 -8.95 14.24
C GLU A 367 -24.59 -8.33 14.83
N GLN A 368 -24.72 -7.00 14.87
CA GLN A 368 -25.84 -6.31 15.52
C GLN A 368 -26.13 -4.94 14.92
N ALA A 369 -26.26 -4.83 13.59
CA ALA A 369 -26.63 -3.56 12.98
C ALA A 369 -28.02 -3.10 13.47
N LYS A 370 -28.13 -1.84 13.88
CA LYS A 370 -29.35 -1.21 14.39
C LYS A 370 -29.82 -0.13 13.41
N VAL A 371 -31.13 0.09 13.39
CA VAL A 371 -31.69 1.24 12.67
C VAL A 371 -31.34 2.51 13.43
N ASP A 372 -30.50 3.35 12.85
CA ASP A 372 -30.11 4.65 13.41
C ASP A 372 -31.11 5.73 13.00
N LYS A 373 -31.42 5.81 11.71
CA LYS A 373 -32.27 6.87 11.14
C LYS A 373 -33.24 6.32 10.11
N VAL A 374 -34.47 6.85 10.13
CA VAL A 374 -35.50 6.57 9.13
C VAL A 374 -36.14 7.86 8.66
N VAL A 375 -36.06 8.12 7.35
CA VAL A 375 -36.80 9.20 6.68
C VAL A 375 -37.82 8.54 5.74
N GLY A 376 -39.10 8.84 5.90
CA GLY A 376 -40.15 8.25 5.06
C GLY A 376 -41.56 8.59 5.52
N SER A 377 -42.55 7.98 4.89
CA SER A 377 -43.96 8.13 5.28
C SER A 377 -44.20 7.66 6.73
N ALA A 378 -45.29 8.11 7.35
CA ALA A 378 -45.65 7.68 8.71
C ALA A 378 -45.86 6.16 8.79
N LYS A 379 -46.39 5.55 7.71
CA LYS A 379 -46.58 4.10 7.56
C LYS A 379 -45.26 3.34 7.59
N VAL A 380 -44.25 3.80 6.85
CA VAL A 380 -42.90 3.20 6.83
C VAL A 380 -42.25 3.28 8.21
N ARG A 381 -42.30 4.47 8.83
CA ARG A 381 -41.75 4.67 10.18
C ARG A 381 -42.43 3.76 11.18
N ALA A 382 -43.76 3.71 11.22
CA ALA A 382 -44.50 2.80 12.09
C ALA A 382 -44.14 1.33 11.80
N GLY A 383 -44.12 0.92 10.53
CA GLY A 383 -43.77 -0.45 10.13
C GLY A 383 -42.40 -0.89 10.65
N LEU A 384 -41.38 -0.04 10.53
CA LEU A 384 -40.04 -0.32 11.06
C LEU A 384 -40.03 -0.37 12.60
N PHE A 385 -40.64 0.59 13.28
CA PHE A 385 -40.70 0.65 14.75
C PHE A 385 -41.45 -0.54 15.40
N PHE A 386 -42.47 -1.06 14.71
CA PHE A 386 -43.26 -2.21 15.17
C PHE A 386 -42.73 -3.56 14.65
N SER A 387 -41.85 -3.57 13.66
CA SER A 387 -41.20 -4.79 13.19
C SER A 387 -40.24 -5.35 14.25
N ARG A 388 -40.29 -6.66 14.51
CA ARG A 388 -39.29 -7.34 15.35
C ARG A 388 -37.89 -7.27 14.76
N THR A 389 -37.79 -7.06 13.44
CA THR A 389 -36.55 -6.95 12.66
C THR A 389 -35.75 -5.69 13.01
N ALA A 390 -36.39 -4.55 13.29
CA ALA A 390 -35.67 -3.36 13.77
C ALA A 390 -35.15 -3.50 15.22
N ARG A 391 -35.70 -4.45 16.00
CA ARG A 391 -35.33 -4.69 17.41
C ARG A 391 -34.30 -5.81 17.59
N ARG A 392 -34.17 -6.71 16.62
CA ARG A 392 -33.15 -7.76 16.58
C ARG A 392 -32.10 -7.28 15.59
N GLY A 393 -30.91 -6.93 16.08
CA GLY A 393 -29.85 -6.41 15.21
C GLY A 393 -29.65 -7.29 13.98
N LEU A 394 -29.41 -6.66 12.83
CA LEU A 394 -29.19 -7.36 11.57
C LEU A 394 -27.73 -7.81 11.49
N ALA A 395 -27.51 -9.05 11.06
CA ALA A 395 -26.19 -9.52 10.68
C ALA A 395 -26.01 -9.28 9.18
N LEU A 396 -24.95 -8.55 8.83
CA LEU A 396 -24.48 -8.41 7.46
C LEU A 396 -23.09 -9.04 7.43
N VAL A 397 -22.89 -10.03 6.57
CA VAL A 397 -21.60 -10.72 6.42
C VAL A 397 -21.37 -10.93 4.94
N GLU A 398 -20.24 -10.43 4.46
CA GLU A 398 -19.75 -10.67 3.10
C GLU A 398 -18.42 -11.41 3.19
N THR A 399 -18.23 -12.41 2.32
CA THR A 399 -17.06 -13.28 2.33
C THR A 399 -16.29 -13.14 1.02
N THR A 400 -15.00 -12.83 1.10
CA THR A 400 -14.11 -12.76 -0.08
C THR A 400 -12.88 -13.63 0.09
N ALA A 401 -12.19 -13.93 -1.01
CA ALA A 401 -10.94 -14.69 -0.97
C ALA A 401 -9.89 -13.97 -0.11
N ALA A 402 -9.24 -14.69 0.80
CA ALA A 402 -8.18 -14.14 1.65
C ALA A 402 -6.79 -14.21 0.98
N SER A 403 -6.72 -14.47 -0.32
CA SER A 403 -5.45 -14.58 -1.05
C SER A 403 -5.58 -14.04 -2.47
N THR A 404 -4.54 -13.35 -2.93
CA THR A 404 -4.38 -12.95 -4.33
C THR A 404 -2.99 -13.33 -4.83
N GLU A 405 -2.84 -13.55 -6.13
CA GLU A 405 -1.54 -13.69 -6.78
C GLU A 405 -1.06 -12.31 -7.23
N VAL A 406 0.24 -12.08 -7.10
CA VAL A 406 0.93 -10.86 -7.56
C VAL A 406 2.25 -11.26 -8.21
N GLU A 407 2.72 -10.49 -9.17
CA GLU A 407 4.05 -10.67 -9.75
C GLU A 407 5.06 -9.81 -8.98
N ILE A 408 6.13 -10.42 -8.48
CA ILE A 408 7.20 -9.71 -7.78
C ILE A 408 8.53 -10.19 -8.35
N ALA A 409 9.32 -9.26 -8.88
CA ALA A 409 10.63 -9.53 -9.49
C ALA A 409 10.58 -10.66 -10.55
N GLY A 410 9.55 -10.64 -11.41
CA GLY A 410 9.36 -11.62 -12.48
C GLY A 410 8.86 -13.00 -12.03
N GLY A 411 8.42 -13.13 -10.77
CA GLY A 411 7.89 -14.38 -10.21
C GLY A 411 6.51 -14.21 -9.59
N ALA A 412 5.61 -15.17 -9.83
CA ALA A 412 4.30 -15.21 -9.19
C ALA A 412 4.41 -15.56 -7.70
N MET A 413 3.85 -14.69 -6.85
CA MET A 413 3.79 -14.82 -5.40
C MET A 413 2.32 -14.77 -4.95
N ALA A 414 1.96 -15.55 -3.94
CA ALA A 414 0.67 -15.44 -3.28
C ALA A 414 0.78 -14.46 -2.11
N VAL A 415 -0.07 -13.44 -2.10
CA VAL A 415 -0.30 -12.54 -0.95
C VAL A 415 -1.51 -13.07 -0.22
N GLU A 416 -1.32 -13.51 1.02
CA GLU A 416 -2.38 -14.07 1.87
C GLU A 416 -2.65 -13.15 3.06
N VAL A 417 -3.91 -12.89 3.37
CA VAL A 417 -4.32 -12.25 4.63
C VAL A 417 -4.11 -13.27 5.75
N ALA A 418 -3.12 -13.02 6.60
CA ALA A 418 -2.82 -13.84 7.76
C ALA A 418 -3.58 -13.37 9.01
N GLU A 419 -3.78 -12.06 9.12
CA GLU A 419 -4.48 -11.42 10.24
C GLU A 419 -5.33 -10.27 9.71
N ALA A 420 -6.49 -10.02 10.32
CA ALA A 420 -7.37 -8.91 9.98
C ALA A 420 -8.12 -8.43 11.23
N MET A 421 -8.25 -7.12 11.39
CA MET A 421 -8.94 -6.53 12.53
C MET A 421 -9.43 -5.11 12.21
N VAL A 422 -10.35 -4.63 13.05
CA VAL A 422 -10.76 -3.22 13.08
C VAL A 422 -10.30 -2.61 14.41
N VAL A 423 -9.62 -1.47 14.36
CA VAL A 423 -9.11 -0.76 15.54
C VAL A 423 -9.52 0.70 15.44
N GLY A 424 -10.49 1.11 16.27
CA GLY A 424 -11.12 2.42 16.12
C GLY A 424 -11.74 2.54 14.72
N ASP A 425 -11.36 3.60 14.01
CA ASP A 425 -11.80 3.88 12.64
C ASP A 425 -10.86 3.32 11.56
N GLU A 426 -10.01 2.34 11.90
CA GLU A 426 -9.05 1.75 10.98
C GLU A 426 -9.35 0.28 10.71
N VAL A 427 -9.31 -0.08 9.43
CA VAL A 427 -9.21 -1.48 9.00
C VAL A 427 -7.74 -1.83 8.84
N ILE A 428 -7.31 -2.92 9.50
CA ILE A 428 -5.92 -3.35 9.53
C ILE A 428 -5.82 -4.79 9.04
N LEU A 429 -4.98 -5.02 8.03
CA LEU A 429 -4.70 -6.34 7.47
C LEU A 429 -3.21 -6.65 7.63
N GLY A 430 -2.89 -7.82 8.18
CA GLY A 430 -1.56 -8.42 8.18
C GLY A 430 -1.44 -9.41 7.04
N LEU A 431 -0.60 -9.11 6.05
CA LEU A 431 -0.39 -9.91 4.85
C LEU A 431 0.92 -10.69 4.93
N ARG A 432 0.91 -11.89 4.37
CA ARG A 432 2.07 -12.76 4.20
C ARG A 432 2.32 -13.01 2.72
N LEU A 433 3.58 -12.98 2.32
CA LEU A 433 4.02 -13.44 1.00
C LEU A 433 4.39 -14.93 1.08
N ALA A 434 3.80 -15.72 0.20
CA ALA A 434 4.15 -17.12 -0.05
C ALA A 434 4.47 -17.32 -1.53
N GLN A 435 5.23 -18.36 -1.88
CA GLN A 435 5.33 -18.76 -3.29
C GLN A 435 3.95 -19.22 -3.78
N ALA A 436 3.53 -18.73 -4.95
CA ALA A 436 2.33 -19.25 -5.58
C ALA A 436 2.52 -20.75 -5.81
N ARG A 437 1.59 -21.57 -5.31
CA ARG A 437 1.60 -23.00 -5.62
C ARG A 437 1.23 -23.11 -7.10
N GLY A 438 2.20 -23.48 -7.94
CA GLY A 438 1.96 -23.73 -9.36
C GLY A 438 0.74 -24.65 -9.50
N ARG A 439 -0.28 -24.16 -10.21
CA ARG A 439 -1.48 -24.94 -10.53
C ARG A 439 -1.17 -26.02 -11.55
#